data_AF-A0A3B8T2J8-F1
#
_entry.id   AF-A0A3B8T2J8-F1
#
_cell.length_a   1.000
_cell.length_b   1.000
_cell.length_c   1.000
_cell.angle_alpha   90.00
_cell.angle_beta   90.00
_cell.angle_gamma   90.00
#
_symmetry.space_group_name_H-M   'P 1'
#
loop_
_entity.id
_entity.type
_entity.pdbx_description
1 polymer ?
#
loop_
_entity_poly.entity_id
_entity_poly.type
_entity_poly.pdbx_seq_one_letter_code
_entity_poly.pdbx_strand_id
1 'polypeptide(L)'
;SQIPDAKCYIYGAYTPAKAQQFHQPKKGLYIAGWAQDAQDVLAKARVNLAPLRFGAGLKGKVFDAMQVGTPTVMTDIAAEGIFMSATDDRTSHTSTEDHHQAIVAVNDDFDNFAQAAIELYKSSEHWHQAQAHFAPHISAYFNRGKQQYALVERISDACNNLNQKRQTNFWQALVNQQQLKATQYMSQWIEAKQTIAQLHVIDRPPAIDSSDD
;
A
#
# COMPACT_ATOMS: atom_id res chain seq x y z
N SER A 1 -21.77 2.19 20.15
CA SER A 1 -21.54 1.41 18.92
C SER A 1 -22.64 1.76 17.95
N GLN A 2 -22.31 2.17 16.71
CA GLN A 2 -23.31 2.52 15.69
C GLN A 2 -23.82 1.31 14.88
N ILE A 3 -23.12 0.16 14.96
CA ILE A 3 -23.41 -1.10 14.28
C ILE A 3 -23.05 -2.30 15.19
N PRO A 4 -23.85 -2.59 16.24
CA PRO A 4 -23.49 -3.53 17.30
C PRO A 4 -23.32 -4.98 16.83
N ASP A 5 -24.01 -5.38 15.76
CA ASP A 5 -23.99 -6.76 15.23
C ASP A 5 -22.88 -7.00 14.21
N ALA A 6 -22.17 -5.94 13.79
CA ALA A 6 -21.11 -6.05 12.79
C ALA A 6 -19.90 -6.80 13.35
N LYS A 7 -19.32 -7.66 12.51
CA LYS A 7 -18.09 -8.40 12.82
C LYS A 7 -16.96 -7.90 11.94
N CYS A 8 -15.85 -7.51 12.56
CA CYS A 8 -14.63 -7.10 11.90
C CYS A 8 -13.63 -8.25 11.95
N TYR A 9 -13.21 -8.74 10.78
CA TYR A 9 -12.24 -9.82 10.65
C TYR A 9 -10.92 -9.28 10.12
N ILE A 10 -9.83 -9.56 10.84
CA ILE A 10 -8.48 -9.20 10.45
C ILE A 10 -7.76 -10.49 10.02
N TYR A 11 -7.44 -10.56 8.74
CA TYR A 11 -6.70 -11.67 8.15
C TYR A 11 -5.23 -11.28 7.95
N GLY A 12 -4.33 -12.25 8.13
CA GLY A 12 -2.90 -12.06 7.95
C GLY A 12 -2.09 -13.27 8.36
N ALA A 13 -1.07 -13.59 7.58
CA ALA A 13 -0.07 -14.59 7.95
C ALA A 13 0.70 -14.15 9.20
N TYR A 14 1.11 -15.10 10.03
CA TYR A 14 2.07 -14.86 11.10
C TYR A 14 1.67 -13.72 12.04
N THR A 15 0.41 -13.71 12.51
CA THR A 15 -0.09 -12.63 13.36
C THR A 15 0.73 -12.51 14.66
N PRO A 16 1.42 -11.37 14.90
CA PRO A 16 2.26 -11.20 16.07
C PRO A 16 1.44 -11.34 17.37
N ALA A 17 2.09 -11.78 18.46
CA ALA A 17 1.42 -11.93 19.77
C ALA A 17 0.71 -10.63 20.21
N LYS A 18 1.31 -9.47 19.95
CA LYS A 18 0.70 -8.15 20.22
C LYS A 18 -0.60 -7.93 19.44
N ALA A 19 -0.67 -8.38 18.19
CA ALA A 19 -1.88 -8.27 17.38
C ALA A 19 -2.97 -9.25 17.86
N GLN A 20 -2.59 -10.44 18.33
CA GLN A 20 -3.55 -11.41 18.88
C GLN A 20 -4.28 -10.90 20.13
N GLN A 21 -3.65 -10.01 20.92
CA GLN A 21 -4.29 -9.37 22.09
C GLN A 21 -5.51 -8.51 21.71
N PHE A 22 -5.64 -8.09 20.45
CA PHE A 22 -6.81 -7.36 19.96
C PHE A 22 -7.98 -8.28 19.57
N HIS A 23 -7.84 -9.60 19.66
CA HIS A 23 -8.94 -10.54 19.45
C HIS A 23 -10.01 -10.36 20.55
N GLN A 24 -11.13 -9.73 20.19
CA GLN A 24 -12.22 -9.39 21.12
C GLN A 24 -13.60 -9.77 20.52
N PRO A 25 -13.95 -11.07 20.47
CA PRO A 25 -15.21 -11.55 19.88
C PRO A 25 -16.47 -10.93 20.49
N LYS A 26 -16.44 -10.65 21.80
CA LYS A 26 -17.54 -9.97 22.52
C LYS A 26 -17.79 -8.55 22.01
N LYS A 27 -16.81 -7.92 21.37
CA LYS A 27 -16.92 -6.60 20.73
C LYS A 27 -16.97 -6.70 19.20
N GLY A 28 -17.11 -7.91 18.65
CA GLY A 28 -17.16 -8.14 17.21
C GLY A 28 -15.81 -8.10 16.48
N LEU A 29 -14.67 -8.06 17.18
CA LEU A 29 -13.34 -8.00 16.55
C LEU A 29 -12.65 -9.36 16.58
N TYR A 30 -12.32 -9.89 15.40
CA TYR A 30 -11.74 -11.22 15.22
C TYR A 30 -10.40 -11.12 14.51
N ILE A 31 -9.33 -11.50 15.20
CA ILE A 31 -8.07 -11.87 14.56
C ILE A 31 -8.25 -13.28 13.99
N ALA A 32 -8.42 -13.39 12.67
CA ALA A 32 -8.80 -14.61 11.97
C ALA A 32 -7.59 -15.43 11.46
N GLY A 33 -6.40 -14.82 11.44
CA GLY A 33 -5.18 -15.48 10.96
C GLY A 33 -5.16 -15.62 9.43
N TRP A 34 -4.59 -16.72 8.94
CA TRP A 34 -4.43 -16.96 7.50
C TRP A 34 -5.76 -17.30 6.83
N ALA A 35 -6.08 -16.62 5.73
CA ALA A 35 -7.19 -16.99 4.85
C ALA A 35 -6.70 -17.99 3.79
N GLN A 36 -7.37 -19.15 3.66
CA GLN A 36 -7.04 -20.12 2.60
C GLN A 36 -7.22 -19.53 1.21
N ASP A 37 -8.31 -18.80 1.00
CA ASP A 37 -8.60 -18.04 -0.20
C ASP A 37 -8.95 -16.60 0.19
N ALA A 38 -8.15 -15.65 -0.27
CA ALA A 38 -8.37 -14.25 0.01
C ALA A 38 -9.60 -13.68 -0.71
N GLN A 39 -9.89 -14.14 -1.92
CA GLN A 39 -11.04 -13.67 -2.70
C GLN A 39 -12.35 -14.16 -2.07
N ASP A 40 -12.39 -15.40 -1.58
CA ASP A 40 -13.57 -15.93 -0.87
C ASP A 40 -13.92 -15.14 0.39
N VAL A 41 -12.91 -14.83 1.23
CA VAL A 41 -13.17 -14.04 2.45
C VAL A 41 -13.57 -12.61 2.14
N LEU A 42 -13.02 -12.02 1.06
CA LEU A 42 -13.39 -10.67 0.61
C LEU A 42 -14.80 -10.65 0.02
N ALA A 43 -15.19 -11.65 -0.77
CA ALA A 43 -16.52 -11.76 -1.37
C ALA A 43 -17.64 -11.92 -0.32
N LYS A 44 -17.32 -12.59 0.80
CA LYS A 44 -18.24 -12.73 1.95
C LYS A 44 -18.31 -11.49 2.83
N ALA A 45 -17.35 -10.57 2.72
CA ALA A 45 -17.34 -9.35 3.49
C ALA A 45 -18.25 -8.28 2.89
N ARG A 46 -18.94 -7.51 3.75
CA ARG A 46 -19.77 -6.38 3.32
C ARG A 46 -18.92 -5.18 2.90
N VAL A 47 -17.85 -4.90 3.64
CA VAL A 47 -16.93 -3.79 3.41
C VAL A 47 -15.51 -4.28 3.67
N ASN A 48 -14.58 -3.97 2.77
CA ASN A 48 -13.15 -4.14 2.99
C ASN A 48 -12.54 -2.84 3.56
N LEU A 49 -11.60 -2.95 4.48
CA LEU A 49 -10.96 -1.81 5.15
C LEU A 49 -9.46 -1.83 4.86
N ALA A 50 -8.94 -0.76 4.26
CA ALA A 50 -7.52 -0.61 3.94
C ALA A 50 -6.93 0.68 4.56
N PRO A 51 -6.76 0.72 5.89
CA PRO A 51 -6.27 1.90 6.63
C PRO A 51 -4.73 2.01 6.60
N LEU A 52 -4.12 2.08 5.40
CA LEU A 52 -2.66 2.08 5.26
C LEU A 52 -2.09 3.47 5.58
N ARG A 53 -1.06 3.50 6.43
CA ARG A 53 -0.30 4.73 6.76
C ARG A 53 0.97 4.88 5.94
N PHE A 54 1.43 3.78 5.36
CA PHE A 54 2.66 3.70 4.57
C PHE A 54 2.51 2.60 3.53
N GLY A 55 3.31 2.68 2.47
CA GLY A 55 3.33 1.72 1.38
C GLY A 55 3.49 2.45 0.06
N ALA A 56 3.94 1.73 -0.96
CA ALA A 56 4.10 2.25 -2.31
C ALA A 56 3.53 1.24 -3.31
N GLY A 57 3.12 1.72 -4.48
CA GLY A 57 2.60 0.90 -5.58
C GLY A 57 1.19 0.37 -5.34
N LEU A 58 0.81 -0.59 -6.18
CA LEU A 58 -0.53 -1.17 -6.25
C LEU A 58 -0.80 -2.12 -5.07
N LYS A 59 -1.87 -1.85 -4.32
CA LYS A 59 -2.27 -2.68 -3.17
C LYS A 59 -3.10 -3.88 -3.65
N GLY A 60 -2.44 -5.03 -3.78
CA GLY A 60 -3.07 -6.26 -4.27
C GLY A 60 -4.38 -6.64 -3.57
N LYS A 61 -4.50 -6.47 -2.25
CA LYS A 61 -5.72 -6.81 -1.50
C LYS A 61 -6.91 -5.88 -1.76
N VAL A 62 -6.62 -4.61 -2.08
CA VAL A 62 -7.67 -3.67 -2.51
C VAL A 62 -8.14 -4.06 -3.91
N PHE A 63 -7.21 -4.43 -4.78
CA PHE A 63 -7.54 -4.92 -6.12
C PHE A 63 -8.32 -6.24 -6.07
N ASP A 64 -7.92 -7.20 -5.23
CA ASP A 64 -8.65 -8.47 -5.01
C ASP A 64 -10.10 -8.20 -4.59
N ALA A 65 -10.33 -7.25 -3.67
CA ALA A 65 -11.66 -6.88 -3.20
C ALA A 65 -12.51 -6.28 -4.34
N MET A 66 -11.90 -5.43 -5.16
CA MET A 66 -12.54 -4.86 -6.34
C MET A 66 -12.95 -5.93 -7.35
N GLN A 67 -12.11 -6.95 -7.58
CA GLN A 67 -12.40 -8.04 -8.50
C GLN A 67 -13.60 -8.88 -8.08
N VAL A 68 -13.79 -9.10 -6.78
CA VAL A 68 -14.96 -9.81 -6.23
C VAL A 68 -16.15 -8.89 -5.96
N GLY A 69 -16.04 -7.60 -6.30
CA GLY A 69 -17.12 -6.63 -6.17
C GLY A 69 -17.36 -6.13 -4.76
N THR A 70 -16.40 -6.30 -3.83
CA THR A 70 -16.51 -5.85 -2.44
C THR A 70 -15.99 -4.41 -2.30
N PRO A 71 -16.86 -3.45 -1.94
CA PRO A 71 -16.47 -2.07 -1.72
C PRO A 71 -15.43 -1.92 -0.61
N THR A 72 -14.48 -1.01 -0.84
CA THR A 72 -13.34 -0.79 0.06
C THR A 72 -13.31 0.65 0.56
N VAL A 73 -13.21 0.84 1.87
CA VAL A 73 -12.85 2.11 2.51
C VAL A 73 -11.34 2.10 2.73
N MET A 74 -10.63 3.11 2.25
CA MET A 74 -9.17 3.09 2.19
C MET A 74 -8.58 4.48 2.42
N THR A 75 -7.29 4.55 2.69
CA THR A 75 -6.55 5.82 2.68
C THR A 75 -6.06 6.16 1.27
N ASP A 76 -5.65 7.39 1.01
CA ASP A 76 -5.02 7.77 -0.27
C ASP A 76 -3.80 6.90 -0.59
N ILE A 77 -3.03 6.56 0.45
CA ILE A 77 -1.89 5.66 0.34
C ILE A 77 -2.35 4.30 -0.18
N ALA A 78 -3.45 3.75 0.33
CA ALA A 78 -3.98 2.48 -0.13
C ALA A 78 -4.57 2.54 -1.56
N ALA A 79 -5.06 3.70 -1.98
CA ALA A 79 -5.63 3.93 -3.31
C ALA A 79 -4.56 4.02 -4.43
N GLU A 80 -3.31 4.33 -4.07
CA GLU A 80 -2.19 4.47 -5.00
C GLU A 80 -2.09 3.30 -5.99
N GLY A 81 -1.89 3.65 -7.26
CA GLY A 81 -1.74 2.68 -8.35
C GLY A 81 -3.03 1.95 -8.74
N ILE A 82 -4.12 2.14 -7.99
CA ILE A 82 -5.45 1.61 -8.29
C ILE A 82 -6.33 2.74 -8.81
N PHE A 83 -6.46 3.81 -8.03
CA PHE A 83 -7.15 5.03 -8.42
C PHE A 83 -6.09 6.10 -8.59
N MET A 84 -5.92 6.60 -9.81
CA MET A 84 -4.98 7.70 -10.05
C MET A 84 -5.56 8.94 -9.38
N SER A 85 -4.95 9.35 -8.25
CA SER A 85 -5.21 10.66 -7.67
C SER A 85 -4.91 11.72 -8.74
N ALA A 86 -5.76 12.75 -8.81
CA ALA A 86 -5.67 13.86 -9.75
C ALA A 86 -4.36 14.68 -9.67
N THR A 87 -3.38 14.25 -8.88
CA THR A 87 -2.06 14.86 -8.72
C THR A 87 -1.04 14.35 -9.72
N ASP A 88 -1.28 13.24 -10.43
CA ASP A 88 -0.39 12.75 -11.50
C ASP A 88 -0.88 13.28 -12.86
N ASP A 89 -0.66 14.58 -13.07
CA ASP A 89 -1.02 15.31 -14.28
C ASP A 89 -0.27 14.73 -15.50
N ARG A 90 -0.93 13.84 -16.25
CA ARG A 90 -0.61 13.62 -17.66
C ARG A 90 -1.78 13.55 -18.62
N THR A 91 -2.99 13.22 -18.21
CA THR A 91 -4.18 13.33 -19.09
C THR A 91 -5.44 13.08 -18.28
N SER A 92 -6.10 14.12 -17.80
CA SER A 92 -7.56 14.33 -17.91
C SER A 92 -8.08 15.24 -16.81
N HIS A 93 -8.67 16.36 -17.23
CA HIS A 93 -9.66 17.11 -16.48
C HIS A 93 -10.86 16.22 -16.18
N THR A 94 -10.83 15.54 -15.05
CA THR A 94 -12.05 15.03 -14.40
C THR A 94 -11.95 15.45 -12.96
N SER A 95 -12.89 16.33 -12.59
CA SER A 95 -13.11 16.87 -11.27
C SER A 95 -12.89 15.80 -10.20
N THR A 96 -12.19 16.19 -9.14
CA THR A 96 -11.93 15.38 -7.94
C THR A 96 -13.19 14.77 -7.33
N GLU A 97 -14.39 15.22 -7.69
CA GLU A 97 -15.66 14.80 -7.08
C GLU A 97 -16.20 13.45 -7.61
N ASP A 98 -15.86 13.03 -8.83
CA ASP A 98 -16.49 11.85 -9.46
C ASP A 98 -15.75 10.52 -9.17
N HIS A 99 -14.44 10.57 -8.95
CA HIS A 99 -13.63 9.37 -8.72
C HIS A 99 -13.75 8.79 -7.30
N HIS A 100 -14.35 9.54 -6.36
CA HIS A 100 -14.53 9.13 -4.96
C HIS A 100 -15.82 8.33 -4.68
N GLN A 101 -16.72 8.16 -5.65
CA GLN A 101 -18.00 7.50 -5.38
C GLN A 101 -17.90 5.97 -5.21
N ALA A 102 -16.81 5.34 -5.66
CA ALA A 102 -16.60 3.90 -5.45
C ALA A 102 -15.85 3.58 -4.15
N ILE A 103 -15.06 4.56 -3.66
CA ILE A 103 -14.03 4.38 -2.65
C ILE A 103 -13.92 5.64 -1.82
N VAL A 104 -14.21 5.48 -0.53
CA VAL A 104 -14.06 6.56 0.42
C VAL A 104 -12.60 6.59 0.83
N ALA A 105 -11.81 7.30 0.04
CA ALA A 105 -10.47 7.74 0.39
C ALA A 105 -10.65 8.81 1.46
N VAL A 106 -10.37 8.44 2.71
CA VAL A 106 -10.40 9.41 3.80
C VAL A 106 -8.98 9.87 4.02
N ASN A 107 -8.77 11.18 3.93
CA ASN A 107 -7.61 11.87 4.48
C ASN A 107 -7.32 11.32 5.90
N ASP A 108 -6.12 11.48 6.45
CA ASP A 108 -5.64 10.85 7.71
C ASP A 108 -6.50 11.02 9.01
N ASP A 109 -7.74 11.49 8.91
CA ASP A 109 -8.83 11.44 9.88
C ASP A 109 -9.55 10.07 9.92
N PHE A 110 -9.29 9.31 10.98
CA PHE A 110 -9.92 8.01 11.21
C PHE A 110 -11.40 8.07 11.62
N ASP A 111 -11.92 9.22 12.05
CA ASP A 111 -13.33 9.36 12.39
C ASP A 111 -14.19 9.37 11.11
N ASN A 112 -13.75 10.11 10.10
CA ASN A 112 -14.36 10.09 8.77
C ASN A 112 -14.24 8.71 8.11
N PHE A 113 -13.13 8.00 8.32
CA PHE A 113 -12.93 6.62 7.83
C PHE A 113 -13.96 5.67 8.43
N ALA A 114 -14.17 5.76 9.74
CA ALA A 114 -15.17 4.96 10.44
C ALA A 114 -16.59 5.29 9.95
N GLN A 115 -16.91 6.58 9.77
CA GLN A 115 -18.22 7.01 9.31
C GLN A 115 -18.53 6.49 7.90
N ALA A 116 -17.57 6.57 6.99
CA ALA A 116 -17.68 6.03 5.64
C ALA A 116 -17.91 4.50 5.64
N ALA A 117 -17.19 3.77 6.48
CA ALA A 117 -17.38 2.33 6.63
C ALA A 117 -18.79 2.00 7.15
N ILE A 118 -19.31 2.79 8.10
CA ILE A 118 -20.66 2.63 8.65
C ILE A 118 -21.72 2.91 7.58
N GLU A 119 -21.55 3.97 6.80
CA GLU A 119 -22.47 4.35 5.73
C GLU A 119 -22.56 3.27 4.65
N LEU A 120 -21.41 2.79 4.18
CA LEU A 120 -21.33 1.73 3.17
C LEU A 120 -21.87 0.39 3.68
N TYR A 121 -21.69 0.11 4.98
CA TYR A 121 -22.26 -1.06 5.61
C TYR A 121 -23.79 -1.01 5.67
N LYS A 122 -24.37 0.13 6.07
CA LYS A 122 -25.82 0.32 6.28
C LYS A 122 -26.61 0.56 4.99
N SER A 123 -26.06 1.33 4.05
CA SER A 123 -26.76 1.71 2.83
C SER A 123 -26.55 0.66 1.74
N SER A 124 -27.65 -0.02 1.38
CA SER A 124 -27.63 -0.92 0.22
C SER A 124 -27.40 -0.16 -1.08
N GLU A 125 -27.97 1.04 -1.21
CA GLU A 125 -27.86 1.88 -2.40
C GLU A 125 -26.42 2.32 -2.66
N HIS A 126 -25.78 2.96 -1.67
CA HIS A 126 -24.38 3.41 -1.81
C HIS A 126 -23.43 2.25 -2.10
N TRP A 127 -23.71 1.07 -1.54
CA TRP A 127 -22.90 -0.11 -1.82
C TRP A 127 -23.01 -0.59 -3.26
N HIS A 128 -24.22 -0.63 -3.84
CA HIS A 128 -24.41 -1.02 -5.23
C HIS A 128 -23.84 0.02 -6.19
N GLN A 129 -23.98 1.31 -5.87
CA GLN A 129 -23.34 2.40 -6.62
C GLN A 129 -21.82 2.23 -6.62
N ALA A 130 -21.22 1.98 -5.45
CA ALA A 130 -19.79 1.77 -5.35
C ALA A 130 -19.30 0.54 -6.13
N GLN A 131 -20.01 -0.59 -6.00
CA GLN A 131 -19.70 -1.81 -6.73
C GLN A 131 -19.80 -1.62 -8.26
N ALA A 132 -20.79 -0.88 -8.75
CA ALA A 132 -21.04 -0.68 -10.18
C ALA A 132 -19.86 -0.02 -10.91
N HIS A 133 -19.04 0.76 -10.20
CA HIS A 133 -17.88 1.43 -10.77
C HIS A 133 -16.67 0.51 -10.98
N PHE A 134 -16.62 -0.66 -10.33
CA PHE A 134 -15.43 -1.53 -10.36
C PHE A 134 -15.20 -2.20 -11.70
N ALA A 135 -16.23 -2.79 -12.32
CA ALA A 135 -16.06 -3.47 -13.60
C ALA A 135 -15.61 -2.52 -14.73
N PRO A 136 -16.23 -1.34 -14.92
CA PRO A 136 -15.74 -0.34 -15.87
C PRO A 136 -14.30 0.07 -15.60
N HIS A 137 -13.95 0.34 -14.33
CA HIS A 137 -12.62 0.75 -13.93
C HIS A 137 -11.55 -0.31 -14.24
N ILE A 138 -11.79 -1.57 -13.87
CA ILE A 138 -10.88 -2.69 -14.21
C ILE A 138 -10.71 -2.82 -15.72
N SER A 139 -11.79 -2.70 -16.48
CA SER A 139 -11.74 -2.82 -17.95
C SER A 139 -10.98 -1.67 -18.63
N ALA A 140 -11.02 -0.48 -18.05
CA ALA A 140 -10.35 0.71 -18.57
C ALA A 140 -8.85 0.68 -18.26
N TYR A 141 -8.49 0.45 -16.99
CA TYR A 141 -7.11 0.64 -16.51
C TYR A 141 -6.31 -0.66 -16.37
N PHE A 142 -6.97 -1.80 -16.13
CA PHE A 142 -6.29 -3.07 -15.82
C PHE A 142 -6.50 -4.14 -16.89
N ASN A 143 -6.87 -3.74 -18.11
CA ASN A 143 -7.00 -4.66 -19.23
C ASN A 143 -5.63 -5.19 -19.66
N ARG A 144 -5.36 -6.46 -19.37
CA ARG A 144 -4.10 -7.14 -19.69
C ARG A 144 -3.69 -6.99 -21.15
N GLY A 145 -4.63 -7.15 -22.08
CA GLY A 145 -4.35 -7.04 -23.51
C GLY A 145 -3.80 -5.67 -23.86
N LYS A 146 -4.52 -4.61 -23.47
CA LYS A 146 -4.10 -3.22 -23.71
C LYS A 146 -2.77 -2.89 -23.02
N GLN A 147 -2.64 -3.23 -21.73
CA GLN A 147 -1.46 -2.88 -20.93
C GLN A 147 -0.20 -3.61 -21.39
N GLN A 148 -0.32 -4.86 -21.87
CA GLN A 148 0.82 -5.60 -22.40
C GLN A 148 1.41 -4.93 -23.65
N TYR A 149 0.56 -4.48 -24.58
CA TYR A 149 1.02 -3.75 -25.76
C TYR A 149 1.67 -2.41 -25.39
N ALA A 150 1.01 -1.63 -24.53
CA ALA A 150 1.54 -0.34 -24.08
C ALA A 150 2.90 -0.48 -23.38
N LEU A 151 3.10 -1.53 -22.57
CA LEU A 151 4.38 -1.81 -21.93
C LEU A 151 5.48 -2.11 -22.95
N VAL A 152 5.20 -2.99 -23.92
CA VAL A 152 6.17 -3.36 -24.96
C VAL A 152 6.54 -2.16 -25.82
N GLU A 153 5.55 -1.37 -26.23
CA GLU A 153 5.76 -0.11 -26.97
C GLU A 153 6.63 0.85 -26.16
N ARG A 154 6.32 1.03 -24.87
CA ARG A 154 7.06 1.94 -23.99
C ARG A 154 8.52 1.51 -23.80
N ILE A 155 8.78 0.20 -23.72
CA ILE A 155 10.12 -0.38 -23.65
C ILE A 155 10.87 -0.17 -24.97
N SER A 156 10.24 -0.48 -26.10
CA SER A 156 10.81 -0.27 -27.43
C SER A 156 11.20 1.20 -27.64
N ASP A 157 10.29 2.12 -27.31
CA ASP A 157 10.53 3.56 -27.36
C ASP A 157 11.62 4.02 -26.39
N ALA A 158 11.74 3.37 -25.23
CA ALA A 158 12.81 3.67 -24.28
C ALA A 158 14.15 3.25 -24.86
N CYS A 159 14.25 2.04 -25.45
CA CYS A 159 15.45 1.50 -26.10
C CYS A 159 15.88 2.35 -27.30
N ASN A 160 14.94 2.71 -28.18
CA ASN A 160 15.24 3.47 -29.40
C ASN A 160 15.68 4.91 -29.11
N ASN A 161 15.19 5.50 -28.02
CA ASN A 161 15.44 6.91 -27.65
C ASN A 161 16.26 7.06 -26.36
N LEU A 162 17.08 6.06 -26.01
CA LEU A 162 17.83 6.00 -24.74
C LEU A 162 18.65 7.26 -24.47
N ASN A 163 19.46 7.69 -25.45
CA ASN A 163 20.39 8.80 -25.28
C ASN A 163 19.65 10.13 -25.09
N GLN A 164 18.61 10.37 -25.89
CA GLN A 164 17.80 11.57 -25.80
C GLN A 164 17.07 11.64 -24.45
N LYS A 165 16.42 10.53 -24.03
CA LYS A 165 15.72 10.46 -22.73
C LYS A 165 16.65 10.64 -21.54
N ARG A 166 17.91 10.19 -21.62
CA ARG A 166 18.91 10.38 -20.56
C ARG A 166 19.40 11.83 -20.47
N GLN A 167 19.57 12.51 -21.60
CA GLN A 167 20.01 13.91 -21.63
C GLN A 167 18.96 14.87 -21.07
N THR A 168 17.67 14.56 -21.22
CA THR A 168 16.57 15.40 -20.73
C THR A 168 16.28 15.23 -19.24
N ASN A 169 16.78 14.17 -18.60
CA ASN A 169 16.50 13.88 -17.20
C ASN A 169 17.50 14.59 -16.27
N PHE A 170 17.24 15.87 -15.99
CA PHE A 170 18.06 16.72 -15.12
C PHE A 170 18.41 16.04 -13.79
N TRP A 171 17.43 15.48 -13.07
CA TRP A 171 17.68 14.80 -11.78
C TRP A 171 18.59 13.59 -11.93
N GLN A 172 18.47 12.83 -13.02
CA GLN A 172 19.37 11.72 -13.31
C GLN A 172 20.78 12.23 -13.59
N ALA A 173 20.93 13.32 -14.34
CA ALA A 173 22.22 13.95 -14.60
C ALA A 173 22.87 14.48 -13.31
N LEU A 174 22.07 15.12 -12.44
CA LEU A 174 22.49 15.60 -11.13
C LEU A 174 22.98 14.46 -10.24
N VAL A 175 22.17 13.42 -10.03
CA VAL A 175 22.55 12.24 -9.21
C VAL A 175 23.79 11.52 -9.76
N ASN A 176 23.97 11.52 -11.09
CA ASN A 176 25.14 10.88 -11.69
C ASN A 176 26.42 11.73 -11.66
N GLN A 177 26.36 12.98 -11.20
CA GLN A 177 27.52 13.83 -11.07
C GLN A 177 28.47 13.24 -10.01
N GLN A 178 29.76 13.13 -10.35
CA GLN A 178 30.76 12.35 -9.59
C GLN A 178 30.88 12.75 -8.10
N GLN A 179 30.56 13.99 -7.76
CA GLN A 179 30.58 14.48 -6.36
C GLN A 179 29.55 13.77 -5.47
N LEU A 180 28.35 13.46 -5.97
CA LEU A 180 27.34 12.74 -5.18
C LEU A 180 27.67 11.26 -5.01
N LYS A 181 28.30 10.64 -6.03
CA LYS A 181 28.80 9.27 -5.94
C LYS A 181 29.94 9.13 -4.94
N ALA A 182 30.85 10.11 -4.88
CA ALA A 182 31.92 10.13 -3.89
C ALA A 182 31.38 10.17 -2.45
N THR A 183 30.35 10.99 -2.20
CA THR A 183 29.67 11.05 -0.89
C THR A 183 28.98 9.73 -0.54
N GLN A 184 28.30 9.08 -1.50
CA GLN A 184 27.68 7.77 -1.31
C GLN A 184 28.72 6.69 -0.94
N TYR A 185 29.85 6.62 -1.66
CA TYR A 185 30.89 5.64 -1.34
C TYR A 185 31.56 5.94 0.00
N MET A 186 31.74 7.22 0.35
CA MET A 186 32.27 7.63 1.65
C MET A 186 31.32 7.22 2.79
N SER A 187 30.01 7.41 2.64
CA SER A 187 29.03 7.02 3.66
C SER A 187 28.96 5.50 3.84
N GLN A 188 28.95 4.73 2.75
CA GLN A 188 29.00 3.26 2.80
C GLN A 188 30.28 2.75 3.48
N TRP A 189 31.42 3.41 3.24
CA TRP A 189 32.68 3.06 3.88
C TRP A 189 32.69 3.41 5.38
N ILE A 190 32.10 4.54 5.80
CA ILE A 190 31.93 4.90 7.20
C ILE A 190 31.04 3.86 7.91
N GLU A 191 29.92 3.49 7.29
CA GLU A 191 28.99 2.50 7.82
C GLU A 191 29.68 1.15 7.99
N ALA A 192 30.38 0.65 6.97
CA ALA A 192 31.14 -0.60 7.05
C ALA A 192 32.20 -0.57 8.16
N LYS A 193 32.90 0.56 8.34
CA LYS A 193 33.85 0.73 9.46
C LYS A 193 33.17 0.67 10.82
N GLN A 194 32.02 1.30 10.96
CA GLN A 194 31.25 1.29 12.20
C GLN A 194 30.71 -0.11 12.50
N THR A 195 30.21 -0.83 11.48
CA THR A 195 29.77 -2.23 11.62
C THR A 195 30.93 -3.14 12.04
N ILE A 196 32.11 -3.02 11.42
CA ILE A 196 33.30 -3.80 11.80
C ILE A 196 33.74 -3.46 13.22
N ALA A 197 33.76 -2.19 13.60
CA ALA A 197 34.11 -1.76 14.96
C ALA A 197 33.13 -2.31 16.01
N GLN A 198 31.82 -2.32 15.70
CA GLN A 198 30.79 -2.88 16.57
C GLN A 198 30.93 -4.41 16.71
N LEU A 199 31.23 -5.12 15.61
CA LEU A 199 31.47 -6.57 15.65
C LEU A 199 32.71 -6.93 16.49
N HIS A 200 33.79 -6.14 16.40
CA HIS A 200 34.97 -6.31 17.26
C HIS A 200 34.73 -6.01 18.74
N VAL A 201 33.75 -5.15 19.07
CA VAL A 201 33.37 -4.88 20.47
C VAL A 201 32.53 -6.02 21.05
N ILE A 202 31.73 -6.70 20.22
CA ILE A 202 30.91 -7.85 20.62
C ILE A 202 31.75 -9.11 20.85
N ASP A 203 32.87 -9.27 20.14
CA ASP A 203 33.78 -10.42 20.26
C ASP A 203 34.81 -10.32 21.41
N ARG A 204 34.75 -9.24 22.21
CA ARG A 204 35.61 -9.09 23.39
C ARG A 204 35.00 -9.88 24.55
N PRO A 205 35.67 -10.90 25.11
CA PRO A 205 35.14 -11.62 26.27
C PRO A 205 34.93 -10.63 27.44
N PRO A 206 33.87 -10.80 28.25
CA PRO A 206 33.62 -9.92 29.37
C PRO A 206 34.85 -9.89 30.27
N ALA A 207 35.28 -8.68 30.66
CA ALA A 207 36.35 -8.54 31.64
C ALA A 207 35.95 -9.31 32.90
N ILE A 208 36.70 -10.38 33.19
CA ILE A 208 36.61 -11.05 34.48
C ILE A 208 37.19 -10.07 35.48
N ASP A 209 36.32 -9.45 36.27
CA ASP A 209 36.71 -8.64 37.41
C ASP A 209 37.26 -9.61 38.47
N SER A 210 38.57 -9.81 38.47
CA SER A 210 39.28 -10.51 39.53
C SER A 210 39.89 -9.47 40.47
N SER A 211 39.12 -9.08 41.48
CA SER A 211 39.65 -8.48 42.71
C SER A 211 38.85 -8.95 43.92
N ASP A 212 39.01 -10.25 44.24
CA ASP A 212 39.02 -10.70 45.64
C ASP A 212 40.49 -10.64 46.10
N ASP A 213 40.79 -9.65 46.94
CA ASP A 213 41.74 -9.70 48.07
C ASP A 213 41.52 -8.45 48.95
#